data_AF-A0A8H6U4L4-F1
#
_entry.id   AF-A0A8H6U4L4-F1
#
_cell.length_a   1.000
_cell.length_b   1.000
_cell.length_c   1.000
_cell.angle_alpha   90.00
_cell.angle_beta   90.00
_cell.angle_gamma   90.00
#
_symmetry.space_group_name_H-M   'P 1'
#
loop_
_entity.id
_entity.type
_entity.pdbx_description
1 polymer ?
#
loop_
_entity_poly.entity_id
_entity_poly.type
_entity_poly.pdbx_seq_one_letter_code
_entity_poly.pdbx_strand_id
1 'polypeptide(L)'
;MYSSIAPQRAIKQWPEVNAIQQLFPWSTNVKSPRERPYIRNQIELLLGLKGESATKGYWREPAVDTAIHDSDEPFRVLSPAYICHGSMFLRQVLPSHAEAWTLPSAHIPHLAFETPELKSRMPALHDNGFVHDWATYYAWRKLDRESPVALRMDMPLTVYYLLTKVLRVVDTSQGAAKSRRTLKIHYIGAEKELNVIPFELALLIPNTEISMTFFGQACKKLCDIAVERYPGSLATKRTVFEYIAPAPLGGSTLRVNISGQADLYESEVIDNDRPDALIAENAGLFAYMTWQIVYHCAAR
;
A
#
# COMPACT_ATOMS: atom_id res chain seq x y z
N MET A 1 -40.20 -17.21 25.91
CA MET A 1 -40.32 -18.02 24.68
C MET A 1 -40.00 -17.10 23.49
N TYR A 2 -38.71 -16.86 23.24
CA TYR A 2 -38.20 -16.22 22.01
C TYR A 2 -37.03 -17.09 21.57
N SER A 3 -37.21 -17.82 20.48
CA SER A 3 -36.24 -18.77 19.95
C SER A 3 -35.08 -18.03 19.30
N SER A 4 -33.86 -18.33 19.77
CA SER A 4 -32.61 -18.02 19.09
C SER A 4 -32.51 -18.86 17.81
N ILE A 5 -32.84 -18.27 16.67
CA ILE A 5 -32.48 -18.82 15.37
C ILE A 5 -31.07 -18.33 15.03
N ALA A 6 -30.17 -19.30 14.86
CA ALA A 6 -28.74 -19.13 14.68
C ALA A 6 -28.35 -18.37 13.39
N PRO A 7 -27.37 -17.43 13.44
CA PRO A 7 -26.73 -16.90 12.24
C PRO A 7 -25.60 -17.82 11.71
N GLN A 8 -25.50 -19.08 12.17
CA GLN A 8 -24.40 -19.99 11.83
C GLN A 8 -24.51 -20.66 10.45
N ARG A 9 -25.65 -20.55 9.74
CA ARG A 9 -25.85 -21.21 8.45
C ARG A 9 -25.55 -20.35 7.21
N ALA A 10 -25.37 -19.04 7.33
CA ALA A 10 -25.25 -18.17 6.16
C ALA A 10 -23.81 -17.94 5.66
N ILE A 11 -22.78 -18.14 6.50
CA ILE A 11 -21.38 -17.78 6.16
C ILE A 11 -20.65 -18.88 5.36
N LYS A 12 -21.19 -20.11 5.33
CA LYS A 12 -20.57 -21.27 4.66
C LYS A 12 -20.76 -21.35 3.14
N GLN A 13 -21.45 -20.39 2.51
CA GLN A 13 -21.90 -20.52 1.10
C GLN A 13 -21.24 -19.54 0.12
N TRP A 14 -20.19 -18.81 0.51
CA TRP A 14 -19.56 -17.84 -0.37
C TRP A 14 -18.27 -18.43 -0.95
N PRO A 15 -18.22 -18.79 -2.24
CA PRO A 15 -17.05 -19.40 -2.87
C PRO A 15 -15.77 -18.59 -2.67
N GLU A 16 -15.86 -17.26 -2.64
CA GLU A 16 -14.76 -16.32 -2.46
C GLU A 16 -14.18 -16.38 -1.03
N VAL A 17 -15.02 -16.59 -0.02
CA VAL A 17 -14.60 -16.75 1.38
C VAL A 17 -13.87 -18.08 1.58
N ASN A 18 -14.33 -19.15 0.94
CA ASN A 18 -13.66 -20.44 0.96
C ASN A 18 -12.30 -20.39 0.23
N ALA A 19 -12.18 -19.63 -0.86
CA ALA A 19 -10.91 -19.46 -1.57
C ALA A 19 -9.86 -18.73 -0.72
N ILE A 20 -10.25 -17.67 -0.01
CA ILE A 20 -9.38 -16.98 0.96
C ILE A 20 -9.00 -17.91 2.12
N GLN A 21 -9.94 -18.72 2.64
CA GLN A 21 -9.66 -19.69 3.69
C GLN A 21 -8.74 -20.84 3.24
N GLN A 22 -8.79 -21.24 1.97
CA GLN A 22 -7.85 -22.20 1.39
C GLN A 22 -6.45 -21.60 1.22
N LEU A 23 -6.36 -20.31 0.91
CA LEU A 23 -5.10 -19.58 0.79
C LEU A 23 -4.49 -19.22 2.15
N PHE A 24 -5.33 -19.04 3.17
CA PHE A 24 -4.96 -18.75 4.54
C PHE A 24 -5.64 -19.73 5.51
N PRO A 25 -5.21 -21.00 5.57
CA PRO A 25 -5.86 -22.05 6.38
C PRO A 25 -5.96 -21.70 7.88
N TRP A 26 -5.12 -20.81 8.36
CA TRP A 26 -5.10 -20.29 9.73
C TRP A 26 -6.24 -19.31 10.05
N SER A 27 -6.97 -18.81 9.04
CA SER A 27 -8.15 -17.93 9.21
C SER A 27 -9.44 -18.69 9.53
N THR A 28 -9.36 -20.02 9.71
CA THR A 28 -10.53 -20.91 9.85
C THR A 28 -11.07 -21.03 11.28
N ASN A 29 -10.34 -20.56 12.30
CA ASN A 29 -10.72 -20.72 13.72
C ASN A 29 -11.46 -19.51 14.33
N VAL A 30 -12.05 -18.65 13.51
CA VAL A 30 -12.60 -17.36 13.97
C VAL A 30 -14.12 -17.48 14.16
N LYS A 31 -14.60 -17.23 15.38
CA LYS A 31 -16.03 -17.34 15.71
C LYS A 31 -16.81 -16.08 15.32
N SER A 32 -16.13 -14.96 15.06
CA SER A 32 -16.74 -13.66 14.76
C SER A 32 -15.99 -12.83 13.69
N PRO A 33 -16.67 -12.10 12.79
CA PRO A 33 -16.03 -11.14 11.89
C PRO A 33 -15.16 -10.07 12.59
N ARG A 34 -15.49 -9.74 13.85
CA ARG A 34 -14.71 -8.78 14.67
C ARG A 34 -13.36 -9.34 15.15
N GLU A 35 -13.17 -10.65 15.14
CA GLU A 35 -11.94 -11.33 15.55
C GLU A 35 -10.95 -11.53 14.38
N ARG A 36 -11.35 -11.24 13.14
CA ARG A 36 -10.48 -11.40 11.95
C ARG A 36 -9.30 -10.43 11.89
N PRO A 37 -9.46 -9.12 12.19
CA PRO A 37 -8.33 -8.19 12.27
C PRO A 37 -7.31 -8.60 13.33
N TYR A 38 -7.78 -9.23 14.42
CA TYR A 38 -6.94 -9.69 15.52
C TYR A 38 -5.94 -10.78 15.09
N ILE A 39 -6.36 -11.73 14.25
CA ILE A 39 -5.50 -12.82 13.79
C ILE A 39 -4.48 -12.35 12.76
N ARG A 40 -4.86 -11.47 11.82
CA ARG A 40 -3.90 -10.84 10.90
C ARG A 40 -2.81 -10.13 11.69
N ASN A 41 -3.19 -9.29 12.64
CA ASN A 41 -2.25 -8.56 13.50
C ASN A 41 -1.34 -9.51 14.31
N GLN A 42 -1.89 -10.58 14.89
CA GLN A 42 -1.10 -11.57 15.62
C GLN A 42 -0.10 -12.31 14.73
N ILE A 43 -0.50 -12.69 13.52
CA ILE A 43 0.40 -13.37 12.58
C ILE A 43 1.48 -12.42 12.11
N GLU A 44 1.13 -11.18 11.78
CA GLU A 44 2.12 -10.17 11.42
C GLU A 44 3.09 -9.93 12.59
N LEU A 45 2.63 -9.91 13.85
CA LEU A 45 3.51 -9.82 15.03
C LEU A 45 4.42 -11.05 15.15
N LEU A 46 3.88 -12.27 15.03
CA LEU A 46 4.63 -13.54 15.12
C LEU A 46 5.69 -13.68 14.04
N LEU A 47 5.37 -13.26 12.81
CA LEU A 47 6.29 -13.23 11.68
C LEU A 47 7.25 -12.05 11.74
N GLY A 48 7.17 -11.22 12.78
CA GLY A 48 7.98 -10.02 12.91
C GLY A 48 7.68 -8.97 11.83
N LEU A 49 6.57 -9.07 11.13
CA LEU A 49 6.11 -8.07 10.18
C LEU A 49 5.58 -6.83 10.92
N LYS A 50 4.93 -7.00 12.07
CA LYS A 50 4.42 -5.90 12.92
C LYS A 50 5.27 -5.76 14.19
N GLY A 51 5.38 -4.54 14.73
CA GLY A 51 6.13 -4.27 15.96
C GLY A 51 6.82 -2.90 16.01
N GLU A 52 7.24 -2.50 17.21
CA GLU A 52 7.72 -1.14 17.50
C GLU A 52 9.17 -0.86 17.08
N SER A 53 9.93 -1.89 16.68
CA SER A 53 11.35 -1.70 16.32
C SER A 53 11.48 -0.78 15.12
N ALA A 54 12.17 0.35 15.32
CA ALA A 54 12.48 1.31 14.28
C ALA A 54 13.18 0.67 13.06
N THR A 55 13.82 -0.49 13.19
CA THR A 55 14.63 -1.11 12.14
C THR A 55 13.87 -1.74 10.97
N LYS A 56 12.54 -1.92 11.06
CA LYS A 56 11.74 -2.61 10.02
C LYS A 56 11.08 -1.59 9.09
N GLY A 57 11.75 -1.26 7.99
CA GLY A 57 11.49 0.01 7.31
C GLY A 57 10.54 0.01 6.10
N TYR A 58 9.90 -1.10 5.72
CA TYR A 58 8.63 -1.07 4.98
C TYR A 58 7.57 -1.75 5.84
N TRP A 59 6.31 -1.31 5.75
CA TRP A 59 5.17 -1.96 6.36
C TRP A 59 5.02 -1.79 7.88
N ARG A 60 5.66 -0.76 8.46
CA ARG A 60 5.53 -0.43 9.87
C ARG A 60 4.08 -0.03 10.19
N GLU A 61 3.36 -0.86 10.93
CA GLU A 61 2.16 -0.42 11.64
C GLU A 61 2.46 -0.36 13.13
N PRO A 62 2.10 0.72 13.84
CA PRO A 62 2.17 0.73 15.29
C PRO A 62 1.41 -0.49 15.86
N ALA A 63 2.01 -1.16 16.85
CA ALA A 63 1.49 -2.40 17.41
C ALA A 63 0.17 -2.19 18.17
N VAL A 64 -0.06 -0.96 18.61
CA VAL A 64 -1.29 -0.50 19.25
C VAL A 64 -1.96 0.45 18.27
N ASP A 65 -3.27 0.31 18.10
CA ASP A 65 -4.12 1.22 17.32
C ASP A 65 -4.24 2.55 18.09
N THR A 66 -3.11 3.22 18.30
CA THR A 66 -3.02 4.58 18.87
C THR A 66 -3.21 5.62 17.77
N ALA A 67 -3.79 5.24 16.63
CA ALA A 67 -4.56 6.17 15.82
C ALA A 67 -5.78 6.59 16.66
N ILE A 68 -5.49 7.41 17.68
CA ILE A 68 -6.48 8.21 18.37
C ILE A 68 -7.06 9.09 17.26
N HIS A 69 -8.22 8.69 16.75
CA HIS A 69 -9.09 9.55 15.98
C HIS A 69 -9.32 10.82 16.82
N ASP A 70 -8.87 11.97 16.32
CA ASP A 70 -9.32 13.32 16.67
C ASP A 70 -9.97 13.48 18.06
N SER A 71 -9.22 13.21 19.13
CA SER A 71 -9.59 13.75 20.44
C SER A 71 -8.75 14.99 20.66
N ASP A 72 -9.40 16.15 20.73
CA ASP A 72 -8.88 17.48 21.13
C ASP A 72 -8.28 17.51 22.57
N GLU A 73 -7.84 16.37 23.10
CA GLU A 73 -7.21 16.27 24.42
C GLU A 73 -5.75 16.74 24.35
N PRO A 74 -5.33 17.67 25.23
CA PRO A 74 -3.97 18.17 25.25
C PRO A 74 -3.01 17.07 25.70
N PHE A 75 -2.32 16.49 24.71
CA PHE A 75 -1.02 15.82 24.76
C PHE A 75 -0.52 15.45 26.16
N ARG A 76 -1.01 14.33 26.71
CA ARG A 76 -0.25 13.63 27.73
C ARG A 76 0.95 12.98 27.06
N VAL A 77 2.14 13.44 27.47
CA VAL A 77 3.46 12.92 27.13
C VAL A 77 3.48 11.40 27.31
N LEU A 78 3.27 10.66 26.23
CA LEU A 78 3.46 9.22 26.16
C LEU A 78 4.65 8.95 25.23
N SER A 79 5.81 8.66 25.82
CA SER A 79 7.03 8.11 25.20
C SER A 79 7.69 8.94 24.06
N PRO A 80 9.03 9.04 24.00
CA PRO A 80 9.76 9.66 22.88
C PRO A 80 9.55 8.99 21.50
N ALA A 81 8.86 7.84 21.45
CA ALA A 81 8.62 7.07 20.23
C ALA A 81 7.26 7.42 19.58
N TYR A 82 7.03 8.68 19.22
CA TYR A 82 5.84 9.08 18.46
C TYR A 82 5.86 8.39 17.08
N ILE A 83 5.09 7.31 16.91
CA ILE A 83 4.98 6.59 15.63
C ILE A 83 3.94 7.32 14.78
N CYS A 84 4.36 8.31 13.99
CA CYS A 84 3.53 8.79 12.89
C CYS A 84 3.56 7.77 11.72
N HIS A 85 2.46 7.66 10.99
CA HIS A 85 2.46 6.90 9.74
C HIS A 85 3.44 7.51 8.75
N GLY A 86 4.15 6.66 8.01
CA GLY A 86 5.22 7.09 7.10
C GLY A 86 6.52 7.50 7.80
N SER A 87 6.66 7.27 9.11
CA SER A 87 7.88 7.59 9.87
C SER A 87 9.18 7.03 9.28
N MET A 88 9.13 6.00 8.41
CA MET A 88 10.29 5.53 7.65
C MET A 88 10.92 6.63 6.77
N PHE A 89 10.12 7.60 6.32
CA PHE A 89 10.57 8.75 5.52
C PHE A 89 11.21 9.87 6.35
N LEU A 90 11.18 9.79 7.69
CA LEU A 90 11.97 10.70 8.55
C LEU A 90 13.48 10.39 8.52
N ARG A 91 13.87 9.30 7.85
CA ARG A 91 15.27 8.94 7.60
C ARG A 91 15.83 9.69 6.41
N GLN A 92 17.15 9.80 6.32
CA GLN A 92 17.82 10.31 5.13
C GLN A 92 17.86 9.28 3.99
N VAL A 93 17.85 7.99 4.33
CA VAL A 93 17.93 6.84 3.41
C VAL A 93 16.98 5.75 3.90
N LEU A 94 16.27 5.12 2.97
CA LEU A 94 15.43 3.95 3.26
C LEU A 94 16.31 2.72 3.52
N PRO A 95 15.86 1.75 4.32
CA PRO A 95 16.53 0.44 4.34
C PRO A 95 16.62 -0.16 2.93
N SER A 96 17.56 -1.07 2.73
CA SER A 96 17.53 -1.92 1.55
C SER A 96 16.21 -2.71 1.47
N HIS A 97 15.82 -3.10 0.26
CA HIS A 97 14.59 -3.88 0.06
C HIS A 97 14.53 -5.14 0.92
N ALA A 98 15.67 -5.83 1.07
CA ALA A 98 15.74 -7.05 1.87
C ALA A 98 15.55 -6.77 3.38
N GLU A 99 16.23 -5.75 3.90
CA GLU A 99 16.08 -5.31 5.29
C GLU A 99 14.65 -4.85 5.60
N ALA A 100 14.02 -4.20 4.64
CA ALA A 100 12.69 -3.64 4.81
C ALA A 100 11.58 -4.71 4.94
N TRP A 101 11.76 -5.86 4.28
CA TRP A 101 10.82 -6.98 4.36
C TRP A 101 10.97 -7.81 5.64
N THR A 102 12.17 -7.88 6.22
CA THR A 102 12.47 -8.72 7.39
C THR A 102 12.06 -10.20 7.23
N LEU A 103 12.02 -10.69 6.00
CA LEU A 103 11.70 -12.07 5.65
C LEU A 103 12.95 -12.83 5.18
N PRO A 104 12.95 -14.17 5.25
CA PRO A 104 13.95 -14.96 4.55
C PRO A 104 13.96 -14.64 3.05
N SER A 105 15.15 -14.59 2.43
CA SER A 105 15.33 -14.15 1.04
C SER A 105 14.44 -14.90 0.03
N ALA A 106 14.14 -16.18 0.28
CA ALA A 106 13.24 -16.99 -0.55
C ALA A 106 11.79 -16.46 -0.58
N HIS A 107 11.34 -15.79 0.49
CA HIS A 107 9.99 -15.25 0.61
C HIS A 107 9.88 -13.79 0.18
N ILE A 108 11.00 -13.09 -0.05
CA ILE A 108 11.00 -11.68 -0.45
C ILE A 108 10.62 -11.56 -1.94
N PRO A 109 9.67 -10.68 -2.31
CA PRO A 109 9.41 -10.30 -3.69
C PRO A 109 10.49 -9.29 -4.12
N HIS A 110 11.65 -9.78 -4.56
CA HIS A 110 12.81 -8.94 -4.88
C HIS A 110 12.54 -7.96 -6.03
N LEU A 111 13.14 -6.77 -5.92
CA LEU A 111 13.10 -5.70 -6.92
C LEU A 111 14.37 -5.63 -7.78
N ALA A 112 15.49 -6.11 -7.25
CA ALA A 112 16.76 -6.20 -7.95
C ALA A 112 17.00 -7.66 -8.35
N PHE A 113 17.44 -7.88 -9.59
CA PHE A 113 17.66 -9.20 -10.17
C PHE A 113 19.11 -9.32 -10.66
N GLU A 114 20.05 -9.13 -9.73
CA GLU A 114 21.48 -8.99 -10.05
C GLU A 114 22.21 -10.34 -10.08
N THR A 115 21.89 -11.24 -9.14
CA THR A 115 22.51 -12.56 -9.05
C THR A 115 21.82 -13.58 -9.96
N PRO A 116 22.48 -14.69 -10.36
CA PRO A 116 21.84 -15.76 -11.15
C PRO A 116 20.57 -16.30 -10.49
N GLU A 117 20.56 -16.46 -9.16
CA GLU A 117 19.42 -16.95 -8.40
C GLU A 117 18.25 -15.96 -8.48
N LEU A 118 18.51 -14.66 -8.30
CA LEU A 118 17.46 -13.64 -8.41
C LEU A 118 16.98 -13.47 -9.85
N LYS A 119 17.86 -13.53 -10.85
CA LYS A 119 17.48 -13.51 -12.27
C LYS A 119 16.52 -14.64 -12.62
N SER A 120 16.73 -15.83 -12.08
CA SER A 120 15.81 -16.97 -12.27
C SER A 120 14.41 -16.68 -11.71
N ARG A 121 14.31 -15.82 -10.69
CA ARG A 121 13.06 -15.38 -10.03
C ARG A 121 12.45 -14.12 -10.65
N MET A 122 13.05 -13.55 -11.69
CA MET A 122 12.48 -12.41 -12.41
C MET A 122 11.11 -12.81 -12.99
N PRO A 123 10.05 -12.00 -12.74
CA PRO A 123 8.75 -12.25 -13.33
C PRO A 123 8.80 -12.11 -14.86
N ALA A 124 7.79 -12.63 -15.55
CA ALA A 124 7.61 -12.37 -16.98
C ALA A 124 6.74 -11.11 -17.19
N LEU A 125 6.92 -10.46 -18.33
CA LEU A 125 5.97 -9.46 -18.82
C LEU A 125 4.59 -10.12 -19.00
N HIS A 126 3.51 -9.39 -18.70
CA HIS A 126 2.16 -9.95 -18.68
C HIS A 126 1.12 -8.95 -19.21
N ASP A 127 -0.05 -9.49 -19.55
CA ASP A 127 -1.23 -8.73 -20.01
C ASP A 127 -2.08 -8.16 -18.85
N ASN A 128 -2.99 -7.25 -19.18
CA ASN A 128 -3.92 -6.63 -18.23
C ASN A 128 -4.69 -7.63 -17.37
N GLY A 129 -4.50 -7.55 -16.06
CA GLY A 129 -5.19 -8.42 -15.10
C GLY A 129 -4.77 -9.87 -15.18
N PHE A 130 -3.57 -10.14 -15.69
CA PHE A 130 -2.93 -11.43 -15.51
C PHE A 130 -2.90 -11.81 -14.02
N VAL A 131 -2.50 -10.86 -13.17
CA VAL A 131 -2.63 -10.99 -11.72
C VAL A 131 -4.06 -10.60 -11.32
N HIS A 132 -4.87 -11.59 -10.94
CA HIS A 132 -6.27 -11.42 -10.55
C HIS A 132 -6.63 -12.15 -9.25
N ASP A 133 -5.72 -12.95 -8.72
CA ASP A 133 -5.83 -13.62 -7.43
C ASP A 133 -4.43 -13.84 -6.82
N TRP A 134 -4.38 -14.39 -5.61
CA TRP A 134 -3.10 -14.71 -4.97
C TRP A 134 -2.37 -15.85 -5.69
N ALA A 135 -3.07 -16.72 -6.42
CA ALA A 135 -2.44 -17.82 -7.14
C ALA A 135 -1.55 -17.35 -8.29
N THR A 136 -2.15 -16.54 -9.14
CA THR A 136 -1.51 -15.86 -10.25
C THR A 136 -0.41 -14.93 -9.76
N TYR A 137 -0.60 -14.19 -8.66
CA TYR A 137 0.45 -13.35 -8.08
C TYR A 137 1.69 -14.15 -7.66
N TYR A 138 1.52 -15.23 -6.87
CA TYR A 138 2.65 -16.02 -6.37
C TYR A 138 3.37 -16.75 -7.50
N ALA A 139 2.63 -17.32 -8.44
CA ALA A 139 3.19 -17.95 -9.63
C ALA A 139 4.00 -16.94 -10.46
N TRP A 140 3.45 -15.75 -10.68
CA TRP A 140 4.11 -14.67 -11.41
C TRP A 140 5.41 -14.22 -10.74
N ARG A 141 5.40 -14.05 -9.41
CA ARG A 141 6.57 -13.65 -8.64
C ARG A 141 7.54 -14.79 -8.32
N LYS A 142 7.21 -16.02 -8.75
CA LYS A 142 7.99 -17.24 -8.45
C LYS A 142 8.26 -17.34 -6.94
N LEU A 143 7.20 -17.17 -6.17
CA LEU A 143 7.20 -17.27 -4.71
C LEU A 143 6.51 -18.54 -4.26
N ASP A 144 7.05 -19.15 -3.21
CA ASP A 144 6.35 -20.21 -2.50
C ASP A 144 5.09 -19.64 -1.82
N ARG A 145 4.01 -20.42 -1.83
CA ARG A 145 2.75 -20.12 -1.13
C ARG A 145 2.92 -19.94 0.37
N GLU A 146 3.96 -20.53 0.96
CA GLU A 146 4.33 -20.31 2.36
C GLU A 146 4.82 -18.88 2.63
N SER A 147 5.21 -18.13 1.59
CA SER A 147 5.60 -16.73 1.77
C SER A 147 4.43 -15.89 2.30
N PRO A 148 4.62 -15.07 3.35
CA PRO A 148 3.55 -14.25 3.92
C PRO A 148 3.31 -12.93 3.17
N VAL A 149 3.87 -12.75 1.97
CA VAL A 149 3.81 -11.48 1.21
C VAL A 149 2.40 -10.99 0.95
N ALA A 150 1.41 -11.89 0.84
CA ALA A 150 0.02 -11.51 0.65
C ALA A 150 -0.53 -10.60 1.77
N LEU A 151 0.04 -10.69 2.98
CA LEU A 151 -0.33 -9.82 4.10
C LEU A 151 0.09 -8.36 3.89
N ARG A 152 0.98 -8.07 2.93
CA ARG A 152 1.50 -6.73 2.64
C ARG A 152 1.13 -6.23 1.26
N MET A 153 0.83 -7.14 0.34
CA MET A 153 0.56 -6.81 -1.05
C MET A 153 -0.89 -6.41 -1.33
N ASP A 154 -1.75 -6.31 -0.31
CA ASP A 154 -3.15 -5.93 -0.47
C ASP A 154 -3.30 -4.53 -1.08
N MET A 155 -2.64 -3.50 -0.52
CA MET A 155 -2.75 -2.14 -1.04
C MET A 155 -2.20 -1.99 -2.48
N PRO A 156 -0.95 -2.41 -2.80
CA PRO A 156 -0.43 -2.23 -4.17
C PRO A 156 -1.22 -3.01 -5.23
N LEU A 157 -1.71 -4.22 -4.90
CA LEU A 157 -2.51 -5.01 -5.83
C LEU A 157 -3.93 -4.48 -5.99
N THR A 158 -4.52 -3.89 -4.93
CA THR A 158 -5.82 -3.21 -5.03
C THR A 158 -5.70 -1.99 -5.93
N VAL A 159 -4.66 -1.16 -5.77
CA VAL A 159 -4.39 -0.04 -6.67
C VAL A 159 -4.21 -0.51 -8.11
N TYR A 160 -3.42 -1.55 -8.35
CA TYR A 160 -3.26 -2.11 -9.70
C TYR A 160 -4.60 -2.54 -10.31
N TYR A 161 -5.45 -3.22 -9.53
CA TYR A 161 -6.77 -3.64 -9.97
C TYR A 161 -7.68 -2.43 -10.29
N LEU A 162 -7.67 -1.40 -9.44
CA LEU A 162 -8.43 -0.17 -9.67
C LEU A 162 -8.00 0.51 -10.97
N LEU A 163 -6.70 0.66 -11.20
CA LEU A 163 -6.15 1.33 -12.39
C LEU A 163 -6.47 0.59 -13.70
N THR A 164 -6.38 -0.75 -13.68
CA THR A 164 -6.49 -1.57 -14.91
C THR A 164 -7.90 -2.06 -15.20
N LYS A 165 -8.71 -2.38 -14.17
CA LYS A 165 -10.02 -3.02 -14.35
C LYS A 165 -11.20 -2.09 -14.08
N VAL A 166 -11.08 -1.23 -13.07
CA VAL A 166 -12.17 -0.34 -12.65
C VAL A 166 -12.13 0.97 -13.43
N LEU A 167 -11.05 1.74 -13.27
CA LEU A 167 -10.86 3.03 -13.91
C LEU A 167 -10.41 2.88 -15.37
N ARG A 168 -9.73 1.78 -15.70
CA ARG A 168 -9.21 1.48 -17.05
C ARG A 168 -8.35 2.61 -17.63
N VAL A 169 -7.60 3.29 -16.77
CA VAL A 169 -6.66 4.37 -17.13
C VAL A 169 -5.30 3.81 -17.56
N VAL A 170 -5.09 2.50 -17.40
CA VAL A 170 -3.89 1.79 -17.81
C VAL A 170 -4.27 0.63 -18.72
N ASP A 171 -3.55 0.50 -19.83
CA ASP A 171 -3.60 -0.66 -20.72
C ASP A 171 -2.24 -1.35 -20.80
N THR A 172 -2.09 -2.49 -20.14
CA THR A 172 -0.91 -3.36 -20.15
C THR A 172 -1.01 -4.53 -21.13
N SER A 173 -1.93 -4.50 -22.11
CA SER A 173 -1.93 -5.53 -23.17
C SER A 173 -0.57 -5.57 -23.90
N GLN A 174 -0.08 -6.77 -24.15
CA GLN A 174 1.23 -7.04 -24.74
C GLN A 174 1.34 -6.28 -26.07
N GLY A 175 2.23 -5.27 -26.10
CA GLY A 175 2.48 -4.44 -27.28
C GLY A 175 1.75 -3.09 -27.33
N ALA A 176 0.93 -2.72 -26.34
CA ALA A 176 0.19 -1.44 -26.34
C ALA A 176 1.06 -0.18 -26.13
N ALA A 177 2.36 -0.33 -25.85
CA ALA A 177 3.28 0.79 -25.76
C ALA A 177 4.44 0.62 -26.75
N LYS A 178 4.28 1.13 -27.97
CA LYS A 178 5.42 1.55 -28.81
C LYS A 178 6.12 2.79 -28.23
N SER A 179 5.51 3.46 -27.25
CA SER A 179 5.99 4.68 -26.60
C SER A 179 5.79 4.62 -25.09
N ARG A 180 6.72 5.25 -24.36
CA ARG A 180 6.64 5.41 -22.90
C ARG A 180 5.43 6.28 -22.53
N ARG A 181 4.68 5.88 -21.50
CA ARG A 181 3.49 6.60 -21.01
C ARG A 181 3.76 7.25 -19.67
N THR A 182 2.93 8.22 -19.29
CA THR A 182 2.90 8.80 -17.95
C THR A 182 1.60 8.39 -17.25
N LEU A 183 1.67 8.14 -15.95
CA LEU A 183 0.51 7.86 -15.11
C LEU A 183 0.65 8.62 -13.79
N LYS A 184 -0.23 9.59 -13.55
CA LYS A 184 -0.27 10.39 -12.33
C LYS A 184 -1.43 9.95 -11.44
N ILE A 185 -1.09 9.52 -10.24
CA ILE A 185 -2.03 8.99 -9.25
C ILE A 185 -1.98 9.90 -8.03
N HIS A 186 -3.14 10.41 -7.62
CA HIS A 186 -3.30 11.08 -6.35
C HIS A 186 -4.01 10.15 -5.39
N TYR A 187 -3.32 9.79 -4.31
CA TYR A 187 -3.83 8.91 -3.25
C TYR A 187 -4.29 9.77 -2.06
N ILE A 188 -5.58 9.72 -1.75
CA ILE A 188 -6.26 10.65 -0.85
C ILE A 188 -6.57 9.97 0.48
N GLY A 189 -6.41 10.70 1.58
CA GLY A 189 -6.71 10.19 2.92
C GLY A 189 -5.71 9.13 3.38
N ALA A 190 -4.46 9.24 2.94
CA ALA A 190 -3.43 8.28 3.29
C ALA A 190 -3.10 8.36 4.79
N GLU A 191 -3.21 7.23 5.48
CA GLU A 191 -2.82 7.08 6.87
C GLU A 191 -1.82 5.93 6.96
N LYS A 192 -2.28 4.72 7.31
CA LYS A 192 -1.45 3.52 7.39
C LYS A 192 -0.80 3.16 6.05
N GLU A 193 -1.39 3.60 4.94
CA GLU A 193 -0.89 3.43 3.58
C GLU A 193 0.46 4.12 3.37
N LEU A 194 0.78 5.17 4.15
CA LEU A 194 2.11 5.79 4.16
C LEU A 194 3.21 4.85 4.64
N ASN A 195 2.85 3.72 5.28
CA ASN A 195 3.80 2.69 5.67
C ASN A 195 4.05 1.66 4.55
N VAL A 196 3.39 1.82 3.40
CA VAL A 196 3.47 0.93 2.24
C VAL A 196 4.16 1.67 1.10
N ILE A 197 5.22 1.08 0.53
CA ILE A 197 5.77 1.56 -0.74
C ILE A 197 5.18 0.70 -1.87
N PRO A 198 4.42 1.28 -2.82
CA PRO A 198 3.74 0.52 -3.86
C PRO A 198 4.66 0.18 -5.05
N PHE A 199 5.88 -0.28 -4.78
CA PHE A 199 6.91 -0.57 -5.80
C PHE A 199 6.44 -1.57 -6.87
N GLU A 200 5.50 -2.45 -6.52
CA GLU A 200 5.00 -3.49 -7.41
C GLU A 200 4.28 -2.91 -8.63
N LEU A 201 3.75 -1.68 -8.53
CA LEU A 201 3.12 -0.99 -9.65
C LEU A 201 4.07 -0.81 -10.85
N ALA A 202 5.35 -0.56 -10.61
CA ALA A 202 6.33 -0.45 -11.70
C ALA A 202 6.55 -1.79 -12.43
N LEU A 203 6.40 -2.92 -11.74
CA LEU A 203 6.52 -4.26 -12.34
C LEU A 203 5.22 -4.70 -13.03
N LEU A 204 4.08 -4.28 -12.48
CA LEU A 204 2.74 -4.63 -12.97
C LEU A 204 2.27 -3.77 -14.14
N ILE A 205 2.81 -2.55 -14.26
CA ILE A 205 2.42 -1.58 -15.28
C ILE A 205 3.65 -1.24 -16.13
N PRO A 206 3.96 -2.05 -17.15
CA PRO A 206 5.16 -1.88 -17.97
C PRO A 206 5.14 -0.62 -18.84
N ASN A 207 6.32 -0.15 -19.26
CA ASN A 207 6.53 1.00 -20.15
C ASN A 207 5.88 2.32 -19.68
N THR A 208 5.86 2.55 -18.36
CA THR A 208 5.12 3.67 -17.76
C THR A 208 5.95 4.43 -16.72
N GLU A 209 5.90 5.76 -16.79
CA GLU A 209 6.37 6.68 -15.74
C GLU A 209 5.22 6.97 -14.79
N ILE A 210 5.24 6.31 -13.64
CA ILE A 210 4.23 6.39 -12.61
C ILE A 210 4.66 7.41 -11.56
N SER A 211 3.83 8.41 -11.32
CA SER A 211 3.96 9.33 -10.19
C SER A 211 2.77 9.12 -9.25
N MET A 212 3.03 8.69 -8.02
CA MET A 212 2.02 8.57 -6.98
C MET A 212 2.28 9.58 -5.88
N THR A 213 1.33 10.49 -5.64
CA THR A 213 1.40 11.49 -4.58
C THR A 213 0.36 11.19 -3.52
N PHE A 214 0.81 11.02 -2.28
CA PHE A 214 -0.08 10.83 -1.12
C PHE A 214 -0.51 12.18 -0.54
N PHE A 215 -1.79 12.27 -0.16
CA PHE A 215 -2.43 13.43 0.45
C PHE A 215 -3.23 13.04 1.70
N GLY A 216 -3.35 13.99 2.63
CA GLY A 216 -4.15 13.87 3.85
C GLY A 216 -3.41 14.38 5.09
N GLN A 217 -4.12 14.44 6.22
CA GLN A 217 -3.59 14.97 7.48
C GLN A 217 -2.30 14.27 7.93
N ALA A 218 -2.22 12.94 7.79
CA ALA A 218 -1.00 12.22 8.15
C ALA A 218 0.20 12.59 7.27
N CYS A 219 -0.02 12.94 6.00
CA CYS A 219 1.02 13.45 5.10
C CYS A 219 1.53 14.81 5.57
N LYS A 220 0.62 15.76 5.84
CA LYS A 220 0.96 17.09 6.32
C LYS A 220 1.75 17.03 7.63
N LYS A 221 1.24 16.28 8.59
CA LYS A 221 1.89 16.06 9.89
C LYS A 221 3.28 15.45 9.76
N LEU A 222 3.46 14.45 8.89
CA LEU A 222 4.75 13.84 8.62
C LEU A 222 5.74 14.87 8.07
N CYS A 223 5.33 15.68 7.08
CA CYS A 223 6.16 16.73 6.50
C CYS A 223 6.51 17.83 7.50
N ASP A 224 5.57 18.26 8.35
CA ASP A 224 5.84 19.26 9.39
C ASP A 224 6.89 18.75 10.40
N ILE A 225 6.71 17.53 10.89
CA ILE A 225 7.69 16.87 11.77
C ILE A 225 9.05 16.76 11.08
N ALA A 226 9.06 16.41 9.80
CA ALA A 226 10.29 16.27 9.02
C ALA A 226 11.05 17.60 8.92
N VAL A 227 10.34 18.70 8.62
CA VAL A 227 10.93 20.04 8.52
C VAL A 227 11.42 20.54 9.89
N GLU A 228 10.64 20.36 10.95
CA GLU A 228 10.96 20.86 12.29
C GLU A 228 12.11 20.08 12.94
N ARG A 229 12.12 18.75 12.80
CA ARG A 229 12.95 17.86 13.65
C ARG A 229 13.92 16.98 12.88
N TYR A 230 13.72 16.77 11.59
CA TYR A 230 14.53 15.85 10.77
C TYR A 230 15.00 16.51 9.46
N PRO A 231 15.75 17.62 9.54
CA PRO A 231 16.23 18.32 8.35
C PRO A 231 17.04 17.36 7.45
N GLY A 232 16.75 17.39 6.15
CA GLY A 232 17.38 16.51 5.15
C GLY A 232 16.83 15.08 5.10
N SER A 233 15.78 14.76 5.87
CA SER A 233 15.06 13.50 5.73
C SER A 233 14.34 13.38 4.37
N LEU A 234 13.99 12.16 3.98
CA LEU A 234 13.28 11.89 2.73
C LEU A 234 11.96 12.63 2.65
N ALA A 235 11.22 12.74 3.76
CA ALA A 235 9.95 13.48 3.84
C ALA A 235 10.08 14.99 3.60
N THR A 236 11.30 15.56 3.63
CA THR A 236 11.56 16.95 3.21
C THR A 236 11.83 17.08 1.71
N LYS A 237 11.96 15.96 0.98
CA LYS A 237 12.20 15.94 -0.46
C LYS A 237 10.88 15.80 -1.21
N ARG A 238 10.86 16.27 -2.46
CA ARG A 238 9.71 16.09 -3.37
C ARG A 238 9.40 14.61 -3.61
N THR A 239 10.42 13.85 -3.98
CA THR A 239 10.33 12.41 -4.21
C THR A 239 10.94 11.67 -3.02
N VAL A 240 10.11 10.92 -2.30
CA VAL A 240 10.53 10.18 -1.10
C VAL A 240 11.03 8.77 -1.44
N PHE A 241 10.64 8.24 -2.60
CA PHE A 241 11.09 6.97 -3.14
C PHE A 241 11.05 6.99 -4.67
N GLU A 242 12.06 6.39 -5.30
CA GLU A 242 12.10 6.16 -6.74
C GLU A 242 12.56 4.74 -7.03
N TYR A 243 11.92 4.07 -7.99
CA TYR A 243 12.31 2.77 -8.48
C TYR A 243 12.16 2.71 -10.00
N ILE A 244 13.12 2.05 -10.66
CA ILE A 244 13.08 1.78 -12.09
C ILE A 244 13.07 0.28 -12.28
N ALA A 245 12.00 -0.25 -12.86
CA ALA A 245 11.88 -1.65 -13.22
C ALA A 245 12.94 -2.03 -14.26
N PRO A 246 13.45 -3.26 -14.25
CA PRO A 246 14.35 -3.77 -15.28
C PRO A 246 13.79 -3.58 -16.69
N ALA A 247 14.66 -3.33 -17.67
CA ALA A 247 14.25 -3.21 -19.07
C ALA A 247 13.46 -4.42 -19.61
N PRO A 248 13.78 -5.69 -19.27
CA PRO A 248 12.96 -6.85 -19.65
C PRO A 248 11.51 -6.83 -19.13
N LEU A 249 11.23 -6.01 -18.10
CA LEU A 249 9.91 -5.80 -17.51
C LEU A 249 9.26 -4.49 -17.95
N GLY A 250 9.79 -3.87 -19.01
CA GLY A 250 9.24 -2.64 -19.60
C GLY A 250 9.82 -1.35 -19.03
N GLY A 251 10.83 -1.38 -18.14
CA GLY A 251 11.57 -0.16 -17.79
C GLY A 251 10.74 0.95 -17.10
N SER A 252 9.63 0.58 -16.48
CA SER A 252 8.75 1.54 -15.82
C SER A 252 9.43 2.21 -14.65
N THR A 253 9.10 3.48 -14.42
CA THR A 253 9.57 4.23 -13.26
C THR A 253 8.40 4.42 -12.31
N LEU A 254 8.62 4.24 -11.00
CA LEU A 254 7.71 4.68 -9.95
C LEU A 254 8.40 5.78 -9.15
N ARG A 255 7.73 6.91 -9.00
CA ARG A 255 8.07 7.98 -8.06
C ARG A 255 6.96 8.11 -7.04
N VAL A 256 7.32 8.09 -5.77
CA VAL A 256 6.41 8.33 -4.67
C VAL A 256 6.70 9.69 -4.07
N ASN A 257 5.66 10.48 -3.90
CA ASN A 257 5.70 11.81 -3.31
C ASN A 257 4.73 11.88 -2.12
N ILE A 258 4.98 12.79 -1.19
CA ILE A 258 4.09 13.07 -0.05
C ILE A 258 3.78 14.55 -0.07
N SER A 259 2.50 14.91 -0.11
CA SER A 259 2.08 16.30 -0.07
C SER A 259 2.07 16.81 1.37
N GLY A 260 2.95 17.77 1.65
CA GLY A 260 3.00 18.51 2.91
C GLY A 260 2.36 19.91 2.83
N GLN A 261 1.61 20.20 1.76
CA GLN A 261 1.11 21.57 1.52
C GLN A 261 -0.16 21.89 2.31
N ALA A 262 -1.08 20.93 2.45
CA ALA A 262 -2.36 21.11 3.10
C ALA A 262 -2.79 19.83 3.84
N ASP A 263 -3.60 20.00 4.88
CA ASP A 263 -4.20 18.90 5.65
C ASP A 263 -5.29 18.15 4.85
N LEU A 264 -5.93 18.86 3.93
CA LEU A 264 -6.99 18.37 3.06
C LEU A 264 -6.61 18.48 1.60
N TYR A 265 -7.34 17.74 0.77
CA TYR A 265 -7.17 17.79 -0.68
C TYR A 265 -8.02 18.91 -1.26
N GLU A 266 -7.40 19.91 -1.87
CA GLU A 266 -8.05 21.14 -2.31
C GLU A 266 -8.24 21.20 -3.84
N SER A 267 -9.13 22.07 -4.31
CA SER A 267 -9.42 22.24 -5.75
C SER A 267 -8.19 22.66 -6.55
N GLU A 268 -7.37 23.51 -5.95
CA GLU A 268 -6.15 24.10 -6.50
C GLU A 268 -5.14 23.01 -6.86
N VAL A 269 -5.14 21.88 -6.13
CA VAL A 269 -4.30 20.72 -6.45
C VAL A 269 -4.70 20.13 -7.80
N ILE A 270 -6.00 20.00 -8.08
CA ILE A 270 -6.49 19.46 -9.36
C ILE A 270 -6.33 20.46 -10.48
N ASP A 271 -6.59 21.74 -10.21
CA ASP A 271 -6.48 22.80 -11.22
C ASP A 271 -5.03 22.96 -11.70
N ASN A 272 -4.05 22.77 -10.81
CA ASN A 272 -2.63 22.89 -11.14
C ASN A 272 -1.95 21.56 -11.53
N ASP A 273 -2.41 20.43 -10.99
CA ASP A 273 -1.75 19.12 -11.12
C ASP A 273 -2.74 17.97 -11.31
N ARG A 274 -3.63 18.08 -12.31
CA ARG A 274 -4.68 17.07 -12.58
C ARG A 274 -4.10 15.63 -12.66
N PRO A 275 -4.62 14.67 -11.87
CA PRO A 275 -4.22 13.27 -11.95
C PRO A 275 -5.01 12.49 -13.00
N ASP A 276 -4.44 11.38 -13.47
CA ASP A 276 -5.13 10.37 -14.27
C ASP A 276 -6.06 9.50 -13.39
N ALA A 277 -5.71 9.32 -12.11
CA ALA A 277 -6.51 8.58 -11.15
C ALA A 277 -6.50 9.23 -9.76
N LEU A 278 -7.69 9.32 -9.16
CA LEU A 278 -7.90 9.60 -7.75
C LEU A 278 -8.23 8.29 -7.03
N ILE A 279 -7.43 7.93 -6.03
CA ILE A 279 -7.62 6.70 -5.23
C ILE A 279 -7.77 7.10 -3.77
N ALA A 280 -8.78 6.56 -3.09
CA ALA A 280 -9.11 6.91 -1.72
C ALA A 280 -9.57 5.66 -0.95
N GLU A 281 -8.68 4.69 -0.79
CA GLU A 281 -9.00 3.49 -0.01
C GLU A 281 -8.98 3.88 1.47
N ASN A 282 -10.00 3.45 2.23
CA ASN A 282 -10.12 3.70 3.66
C ASN A 282 -10.12 5.20 4.09
N ALA A 283 -10.26 6.15 3.16
CA ALA A 283 -10.22 7.58 3.46
C ALA A 283 -11.47 8.13 4.20
N GLY A 284 -12.48 7.29 4.44
CA GLY A 284 -13.73 7.72 5.05
C GLY A 284 -14.44 8.82 4.25
N LEU A 285 -14.33 8.83 2.92
CA LEU A 285 -14.85 9.91 2.05
C LEU A 285 -16.32 10.27 2.37
N PHE A 286 -17.15 9.27 2.66
CA PHE A 286 -18.57 9.47 2.98
C PHE A 286 -18.84 9.72 4.47
N ALA A 287 -17.84 9.58 5.33
CA ALA A 287 -17.95 9.80 6.77
C ALA A 287 -17.63 11.25 7.17
N TYR A 288 -16.79 11.95 6.39
CA TYR A 288 -16.34 13.31 6.71
C TYR A 288 -16.70 14.31 5.62
N MET A 289 -17.42 15.39 5.98
CA MET A 289 -17.81 16.44 5.05
C MET A 289 -16.62 17.20 4.45
N THR A 290 -15.46 17.19 5.12
CA THR A 290 -14.22 17.78 4.63
C THR A 290 -13.76 17.20 3.30
N TRP A 291 -14.19 15.99 2.95
CA TRP A 291 -13.88 15.36 1.66
C TRP A 291 -14.85 15.71 0.53
N GLN A 292 -15.88 16.54 0.77
CA GLN A 292 -16.86 16.89 -0.26
C GLN A 292 -16.23 17.52 -1.50
N ILE A 293 -15.17 18.30 -1.31
CA ILE A 293 -14.40 18.92 -2.39
C ILE A 293 -13.79 17.89 -3.34
N VAL A 294 -13.40 16.71 -2.85
CA VAL A 294 -12.85 15.63 -3.68
C VAL A 294 -13.88 15.14 -4.68
N TYR A 295 -15.15 15.00 -4.28
CA TYR A 295 -16.23 14.63 -5.21
C TYR A 295 -16.44 15.68 -6.28
N HIS A 296 -16.49 16.95 -5.88
CA HIS A 296 -16.70 18.05 -6.81
C HIS A 296 -15.57 18.15 -7.83
N CYS A 297 -14.33 17.90 -7.41
CA CYS A 297 -13.20 17.95 -8.31
C CYS A 297 -13.08 16.68 -9.18
N ALA A 298 -13.47 15.50 -8.68
CA ALA A 298 -13.51 14.28 -9.48
C ALA A 298 -14.61 14.29 -10.57
N ALA A 299 -15.65 15.12 -10.40
CA ALA A 299 -16.73 15.28 -11.37
C ALA A 299 -16.44 16.29 -12.49
N ARG A 300 -15.30 17.00 -12.43
CA ARG A 300 -14.80 17.91 -13.48
C ARG A 300 -13.82 17.18 -14.40
#